data_AF-F3YW19-F1
#
_entry.id   AF-F3YW19-F1
#
_cell.length_a   1.000
_cell.length_b   1.000
_cell.length_c   1.000
_cell.angle_alpha   90.00
_cell.angle_beta   90.00
_cell.angle_gamma   90.00
#
_symmetry.space_group_name_H-M   'P 1'
#
loop_
_entity.id
_entity.type
_entity.pdbx_description
1 polymer ?
#
loop_
_entity_poly.entity_id
_entity_poly.type
_entity_poly.pdbx_seq_one_letter_code
_entity_poly.pdbx_strand_id
1 'polypeptide(L)' 'MSKNNSVFVRPRVGLQVRDQRGQVIPAEGVALPRTGYVLRRIKEGDLVEVVAGASSAGVMPEPKPRKGK' A
#
# COMPACT_ATOMS: atom_id res chain seq x y z
N MET A 1 -17.10 18.44 14.19
CA MET A 1 -15.63 18.48 14.03
C MET A 1 -15.21 17.50 12.94
N SER A 2 -14.87 17.99 11.75
CA SER A 2 -14.37 17.16 10.65
C SER A 2 -13.00 16.61 11.02
N LYS A 3 -12.95 15.37 11.50
CA LYS A 3 -11.68 14.64 11.66
C LYS A 3 -10.98 14.68 10.31
N ASN A 4 -9.73 15.13 10.27
CA ASN A 4 -8.85 14.99 9.10
C ASN A 4 -8.73 13.50 8.77
N ASN A 5 -9.67 12.96 7.99
CA ASN A 5 -9.80 11.55 7.69
C ASN A 5 -8.88 11.19 6.51
N SER A 6 -7.60 11.52 6.67
CA SER A 6 -6.55 11.16 5.73
C SER A 6 -5.78 9.98 6.28
N VAL A 7 -5.41 9.04 5.42
CA VAL A 7 -4.65 7.84 5.74
C VAL A 7 -3.35 7.87 4.98
N PHE A 8 -2.27 7.50 5.67
CA PHE A 8 -0.98 7.33 5.01
C PHE A 8 -0.96 5.94 4.39
N VAL A 9 -0.84 5.88 3.06
CA VAL A 9 -0.86 4.63 2.31
C VAL A 9 0.33 4.55 1.39
N ARG A 10 0.88 3.35 1.23
CA ARG A 10 1.92 3.06 0.25
C ARG A 10 1.49 1.90 -0.66
N PRO A 11 1.90 1.90 -1.94
CA PRO A 11 1.71 0.73 -2.79
C PRO A 11 2.52 -0.44 -2.24
N ARG A 12 1.99 -1.64 -2.42
CA ARG A 12 2.70 -2.87 -2.09
C ARG A 12 3.97 -2.96 -2.95
N VAL A 13 5.03 -3.53 -2.37
CA VAL A 13 6.32 -3.72 -3.05
C VAL A 13 6.10 -4.49 -4.36
N GLY A 14 6.62 -3.95 -5.47
CA GLY A 14 6.47 -4.52 -6.80
C GLY A 14 5.16 -4.17 -7.52
N LEU A 15 4.26 -3.41 -6.91
CA LEU A 15 3.05 -2.90 -7.55
C LEU A 15 3.14 -1.39 -7.75
N GLN A 16 2.65 -0.94 -8.91
CA GLN A 16 2.47 0.49 -9.21
C GLN A 16 0.99 0.82 -9.15
N VAL A 17 0.58 1.54 -8.11
CA VAL A 17 -0.81 1.97 -7.93
C VAL A 17 -0.94 3.43 -8.36
N ARG A 18 -1.97 3.74 -9.14
CA ARG A 18 -2.34 5.10 -9.49
C ARG A 18 -3.48 5.58 -8.61
N ASP A 19 -3.51 6.87 -8.30
CA ASP A 19 -4.59 7.52 -7.60
C ASP A 19 -5.80 7.75 -8.52
N GLN A 20 -6.94 8.19 -7.97
CA GLN A 20 -8.14 8.55 -8.73
C GLN A 20 -7.87 9.64 -9.78
N ARG A 21 -6.86 10.48 -9.56
CA ARG A 21 -6.44 11.52 -10.51
C ARG A 21 -5.49 11.01 -11.60
N GLY A 22 -5.18 9.70 -11.60
CA GLY A 22 -4.23 9.08 -12.53
C GLY A 22 -2.75 9.27 -12.15
N GLN A 23 -2.46 9.93 -11.02
CA GLN A 23 -1.09 10.14 -10.54
C GLN A 23 -0.52 8.88 -9.90
N VAL A 24 0.75 8.57 -10.13
CA VAL A 24 1.40 7.40 -9.53
C VAL A 24 1.64 7.67 -8.03
N ILE A 25 1.23 6.72 -7.19
CA ILE A 25 1.48 6.79 -5.75
C ILE A 25 2.94 6.38 -5.50
N PRO A 26 3.75 7.21 -4.82
CA PRO A 26 5.14 6.89 -4.55
C PRO A 26 5.27 5.69 -3.61
N ALA A 27 6.32 4.89 -3.81
CA ALA A 27 6.60 3.71 -2.98
C ALA A 27 6.93 4.07 -1.52
N GLU A 28 7.40 5.28 -1.26
CA GLU A 28 7.60 5.84 0.10
C GLU A 28 6.28 5.98 0.86
N GLY A 29 5.15 6.03 0.14
CA GLY A 29 3.84 6.29 0.68
C GLY A 29 3.48 7.77 0.68
N VAL A 30 2.18 8.03 0.75
CA VAL A 30 1.63 9.39 0.72
C VAL A 30 0.35 9.44 1.56
N ALA A 31 0.09 10.59 2.16
CA ALA A 31 -1.16 10.86 2.84
C ALA A 31 -2.26 11.11 1.80
N LEU A 32 -3.23 10.20 1.70
CA LEU A 32 -4.41 10.37 0.87
C LEU A 32 -5.66 10.53 1.73
N PRO A 33 -6.66 11.29 1.26
CA PRO A 33 -7.97 11.27 1.89
C PRO A 33 -8.53 9.85 1.89
N ARG A 34 -9.18 9.43 2.98
CA ARG A 34 -9.77 8.11 3.17
C ARG A 34 -11.05 7.97 2.34
N THR A 35 -10.91 7.99 1.02
CA THR A 35 -12.00 7.82 0.05
C THR A 35 -12.33 6.35 -0.16
N GLY A 36 -13.50 6.06 -0.75
CA GLY A 36 -13.88 4.69 -1.11
C GLY A 36 -12.89 4.00 -2.05
N TYR A 37 -12.16 4.77 -2.87
CA TYR A 37 -11.11 4.24 -3.74
C TYR A 37 -9.91 3.70 -2.95
N VAL A 38 -9.40 4.50 -2.00
CA VAL A 38 -8.26 4.12 -1.16
C VAL A 38 -8.62 2.89 -0.32
N LEU A 39 -9.80 2.88 0.30
CA LEU A 39 -10.30 1.74 1.07
C LEU A 39 -10.42 0.46 0.23
N ARG A 40 -10.91 0.57 -1.01
CA ARG A 40 -11.00 -0.57 -1.92
C ARG A 40 -9.62 -1.13 -2.25
N ARG A 41 -8.65 -0.28 -2.59
CA ARG A 41 -7.28 -0.69 -2.89
C ARG A 41 -6.56 -1.30 -1.69
N ILE A 42 -6.85 -0.82 -0.48
CA ILE A 42 -6.36 -1.45 0.75
C ILE A 42 -6.95 -2.86 0.90
N LYS A 43 -8.27 -3.01 0.68
CA LYS A 43 -8.95 -4.31 0.75
C LYS A 43 -8.48 -5.31 -0.32
N GLU A 44 -8.16 -4.83 -1.52
CA GLU A 44 -7.58 -5.65 -2.60
C GLU A 44 -6.10 -6.01 -2.34
N GLY A 45 -5.44 -5.33 -1.39
CA GLY A 45 -4.04 -5.57 -1.05
C GLY A 45 -3.04 -4.88 -1.98
N ASP A 46 -3.51 -3.95 -2.82
CA ASP A 46 -2.68 -3.08 -3.66
C ASP A 46 -2.01 -1.97 -2.84
N LEU A 47 -2.76 -1.38 -1.90
CA LEU A 47 -2.28 -0.36 -0.96
C LEU A 47 -2.18 -0.93 0.45
N VAL A 48 -1.19 -0.43 1.20
CA VAL A 48 -0.97 -0.78 2.60
C VAL A 48 -1.04 0.51 3.42
N GLU A 49 -1.95 0.56 4.40
CA GLU A 49 -1.98 1.65 5.39
C GLU A 49 -0.73 1.57 6.28
N VAL A 50 0.07 2.63 6.29
CA VAL A 50 1.22 2.77 7.18
C VAL A 50 0.77 3.61 8.37
N VAL A 51 0.41 2.95 9.46
CA VAL A 51 0.24 3.63 10.75
C VAL A 51 1.65 3.98 11.23
N ALA A 52 1.88 5.20 11.73
CA ALA A 52 3.17 5.70 12.22
C ALA A 52 3.80 4.90 13.40
N GLY A 53 3.30 3.70 13.70
CA GLY A 53 3.89 2.74 14.62
C GLY A 53 3.91 1.29 14.12
N ALA A 54 3.54 1.03 12.86
CA ALA A 54 3.46 -0.32 12.29
C ALA A 54 4.23 -0.40 10.97
N SER A 55 5.56 -0.44 11.10
CA SER A 55 6.44 -1.00 10.07
C SER A 55 6.19 -2.49 9.93
N SER A 56 5.12 -2.89 9.24
CA SER A 56 4.94 -4.29 8.84
C SER A 56 5.50 -4.49 7.44
N ALA A 57 6.78 -4.85 7.46
CA ALA A 57 7.40 -5.93 6.69
C ALA A 57 6.97 -6.09 5.23
N GLY A 58 7.88 -5.71 4.34
CA GLY A 58 7.93 -6.32 3.02
C GLY A 58 8.08 -7.84 3.17
N VAL A 59 7.02 -8.56 2.86
CA VAL A 59 7.10 -10.00 2.59
C VAL A 59 7.87 -10.13 1.27
N MET A 60 9.18 -10.34 1.37
CA MET A 60 9.94 -10.97 0.30
C MET A 60 9.25 -12.31 -0.01
N PRO A 61 8.82 -12.57 -1.26
CA PRO A 61 8.48 -13.94 -1.62
C PRO A 61 9.78 -14.74 -1.59
N GLU A 62 9.91 -15.60 -0.59
CA GLU A 62 11.00 -16.59 -0.49
C GLU A 62 11.07 -17.37 -1.81
N PRO A 63 12.19 -17.32 -2.55
CA PRO A 63 12.34 -18.14 -3.75
C PRO A 63 12.52 -19.60 -3.29
N LYS A 64 11.51 -20.43 -3.54
CA LYS A 64 11.60 -21.89 -3.37
C LYS A 64 12.90 -22.40 -4.01
N PRO A 65 13.84 -23.02 -3.27
CA PRO A 65 14.91 -23.76 -3.92
C PRO A 65 14.31 -24.99 -4.61
N ARG A 66 14.47 -25.04 -5.93
CA ARG A 66 14.13 -26.18 -6.77
C ARG A 66 15.03 -27.36 -6.43
N LYS A 67 14.40 -28.53 -6.39
CA LYS A 67 14.92 -29.89 -6.21
C LYS A 67 16.14 -30.22 -7.11
N GLY A 68 17.13 -30.91 -6.57
CA GLY A 68 18.17 -31.65 -7.28
C GLY A 68 19.05 -32.38 -6.25
N LYS A 69 19.55 -33.59 -6.46
CA LYS A 69 19.38 -34.65 -7.46
C LYS A 69 19.78 -35.93 -6.73
#